data_AF-A0A552E1X3-F1
#
_entry.id   AF-A0A552E1X3-F1
#
_cell.length_a   1.000
_cell.length_b   1.000
_cell.length_c   1.000
_cell.angle_alpha   90.00
_cell.angle_beta   90.00
_cell.angle_gamma   90.00
#
_symmetry.space_group_name_H-M   'P 1'
#
loop_
_entity.id
_entity.type
_entity.pdbx_description
1 polymer ?
#
loop_
_entity_poly.entity_id
_entity_poly.type
_entity_poly.pdbx_seq_one_letter_code
_entity_poly.pdbx_strand_id
1 'polypeptide(L)' 'MPSRDWRLRLQDIVESIDEILQRTAGMEFEDFTNNRTIVKAVLYDLGIIGEAARNIPSDIQLRALR' A
#
# COMPACT_ATOMS: atom_id res chain seq x y z
N MET A 1 19.09 -6.07 0.13
CA MET A 1 18.90 -5.04 -0.90
C MET A 1 19.70 -3.81 -0.48
N PRO A 2 20.50 -3.20 -1.36
CA PRO A 2 21.18 -1.94 -1.03
C PRO A 2 20.12 -0.91 -0.62
N SER A 3 20.51 0.08 0.18
CA SER A 3 19.62 1.12 0.69
C SER A 3 18.80 1.77 -0.44
N ARG A 4 17.61 1.24 -0.75
CA ARG A 4 16.63 1.92 -1.62
C ARG A 4 16.31 3.23 -0.93
N ASP A 5 16.32 4.32 -1.70
CA ASP A 5 15.89 5.63 -1.21
C ASP A 5 14.50 5.47 -0.58
N TRP A 6 14.34 5.93 0.66
CA TRP A 6 13.07 5.86 1.39
C TRP A 6 11.94 6.57 0.63
N ARG A 7 12.28 7.51 -0.27
CA ARG A 7 11.32 8.15 -1.19
C ARG A 7 10.67 7.15 -2.13
N LEU A 8 11.42 6.16 -2.63
CA LEU A 8 10.85 5.10 -3.47
C LEU A 8 9.88 4.23 -2.67
N ARG A 9 10.10 4.07 -1.36
CA ARG A 9 9.16 3.34 -0.49
C ARG A 9 7.86 4.11 -0.28
N LEU A 10 7.93 5.44 -0.18
CA LEU A 10 6.72 6.27 -0.18
C LEU A 10 5.98 6.17 -1.50
N GLN A 11 6.71 6.14 -2.62
CA GLN A 11 6.12 5.95 -3.94
C GLN A 11 5.40 4.59 -4.03
N ASP A 12 6.04 3.51 -3.59
CA ASP A 12 5.43 2.16 -3.55
C ASP A 12 4.11 2.19 -2.74
N ILE A 13 4.07 2.91 -1.60
CA ILE A 13 2.86 3.05 -0.79
C ILE A 13 1.75 3.80 -1.54
N VAL A 14 2.07 4.94 -2.15
CA VAL A 14 1.08 5.76 -2.87
C VAL A 14 0.52 5.00 -4.06
N GLU A 15 1.38 4.33 -4.83
CA GLU A 15 0.96 3.52 -5.98
C GLU A 15 0.03 2.38 -5.55
N SER A 16 0.37 1.63 -4.50
CA SER A 16 -0.51 0.58 -3.98
C SER A 16 -1.84 1.12 -3.46
N ILE A 17 -1.88 2.30 -2.84
CA ILE A 17 -3.13 2.94 -2.41
C ILE A 17 -3.99 3.30 -3.64
N ASP A 18 -3.40 3.94 -4.64
CA ASP A 18 -4.11 4.32 -5.86
C ASP A 18 -4.65 3.09 -6.60
N GLU A 19 -3.88 2.01 -6.67
CA GLU A 19 -4.31 0.75 -7.26
C GLU A 19 -5.50 0.12 -6.51
N ILE A 20 -5.47 0.10 -5.16
CA ILE A 20 -6.60 -0.37 -4.34
C ILE A 20 -7.85 0.48 -4.63
N LEU A 21 -7.71 1.81 -4.63
CA LEU A 21 -8.83 2.73 -4.85
C LEU A 21 -9.42 2.56 -6.25
N GLN A 22 -8.59 2.45 -7.29
CA GLN A 22 -9.05 2.23 -8.66
C GLN A 22 -9.76 0.87 -8.82
N ARG A 23 -9.22 -0.20 -8.24
CA ARG A 23 -9.79 -1.55 -8.34
C ARG A 23 -11.10 -1.72 -7.60
N THR A 24 -11.30 -0.95 -6.52
CA THR A 24 -12.50 -1.03 -5.69
C THR A 24 -13.50 0.09 -5.96
N ALA A 25 -13.19 1.01 -6.89
CA ALA A 25 -14.06 2.13 -7.24
C ALA A 25 -15.43 1.65 -7.71
N GLY A 26 -16.49 2.10 -7.01
CA GLY A 26 -17.87 1.77 -7.34
C GLY A 26 -18.28 0.33 -7.04
N MET A 27 -17.44 -0.46 -6.37
CA MET A 27 -17.81 -1.78 -5.87
C MET A 27 -18.54 -1.65 -4.54
N GLU A 28 -19.65 -2.37 -4.40
CA GLU A 28 -20.23 -2.61 -3.09
C GLU A 28 -19.41 -3.66 -2.32
N PHE A 29 -19.56 -3.71 -1.01
CA PHE A 29 -18.82 -4.64 -0.17
C PHE A 29 -19.09 -6.11 -0.53
N GLU A 30 -20.33 -6.44 -0.90
CA GLU A 30 -20.70 -7.80 -1.33
C GLU A 30 -19.99 -8.19 -2.64
N ASP A 31 -19.89 -7.27 -3.62
CA ASP A 31 -19.15 -7.49 -4.87
C ASP A 31 -17.66 -7.72 -4.59
N PHE A 32 -17.08 -6.91 -3.69
CA PHE A 32 -15.69 -7.06 -3.28
C PHE A 32 -15.43 -8.43 -2.64
N THR A 33 -16.22 -8.80 -1.64
CA THR A 33 -16.02 -10.07 -0.89
C THR A 33 -16.23 -11.32 -1.75
N ASN A 34 -17.12 -11.26 -2.75
CA ASN A 34 -17.35 -12.35 -3.69
C ASN A 34 -16.32 -12.41 -4.84
N ASN A 35 -15.53 -11.36 -5.06
CA ASN A 35 -14.48 -11.33 -6.08
C ASN A 35 -13.11 -11.69 -5.51
N ARG A 36 -12.81 -12.99 -5.47
CA ARG A 36 -11.55 -13.51 -4.90
C ARG A 36 -10.28 -12.94 -5.54
N THR A 37 -10.33 -12.55 -6.81
CA THR A 37 -9.17 -11.95 -7.50
C THR A 37 -8.88 -10.55 -6.96
N ILE A 38 -9.91 -9.71 -6.82
CA ILE A 38 -9.77 -8.36 -6.29
C ILE A 38 -9.36 -8.41 -4.81
N VAL A 39 -9.95 -9.31 -4.01
CA VAL A 39 -9.52 -9.51 -2.61
C VAL A 39 -8.03 -9.85 -2.52
N LYS A 40 -7.53 -10.74 -3.38
CA LYS A 40 -6.10 -11.09 -3.40
C LYS A 40 -5.22 -9.94 -3.87
N ALA A 41 -5.66 -9.14 -4.84
CA ALA A 41 -4.94 -7.96 -5.30
C ALA A 41 -4.81 -6.94 -4.17
N VAL A 42 -5.92 -6.59 -3.50
CA VAL A 42 -5.92 -5.67 -2.35
C VAL A 42 -5.03 -6.20 -1.23
N LEU A 43 -5.09 -7.50 -0.92
CA LEU A 43 -4.22 -8.10 0.10
C LEU A 43 -2.73 -7.99 -0.26
N TYR A 44 -2.38 -8.13 -1.54
CA TYR A 44 -1.01 -7.99 -2.02
C TYR A 44 -0.53 -6.53 -1.91
N ASP A 45 -1.35 -5.58 -2.33
CA ASP A 45 -1.08 -4.14 -2.21
C ASP A 45 -0.88 -3.72 -0.74
N LEU A 46 -1.72 -4.23 0.17
CA LEU A 46 -1.53 -4.04 1.62
C LEU A 46 -0.21 -4.64 2.13
N GLY A 47 0.24 -5.75 1.54
CA GLY A 47 1.54 -6.34 1.81
C GLY A 47 2.71 -5.45 1.39
N ILE A 48 2.65 -4.88 0.18
CA ILE A 48 3.62 -3.90 -0.32
C ILE A 48 3.68 -2.69 0.61
N ILE A 49 2.52 -2.12 0.96
CA ILE A 49 2.43 -0.98 1.88
C ILE A 49 3.10 -1.31 3.22
N GLY A 50 2.80 -2.47 3.80
CA GLY A 50 3.38 -2.90 5.08
C GLY A 50 4.90 -3.09 5.01
N GLU A 51 5.41 -3.68 3.93
CA GLU A 51 6.86 -3.85 3.70
C GLU A 51 7.56 -2.51 3.51
N ALA A 52 7.00 -1.64 2.67
CA ALA A 52 7.53 -0.31 2.40
C ALA A 52 7.57 0.54 3.67
N ALA A 53 6.46 0.58 4.43
CA ALA A 53 6.35 1.32 5.68
C ALA A 53 7.38 0.87 6.73
N ARG A 54 7.54 -0.45 6.92
CA ARG A 54 8.52 -1.02 7.87
C ARG A 54 9.96 -0.60 7.56
N ASN A 55 10.28 -0.40 6.29
CA ASN A 55 11.64 -0.15 5.84
C ASN A 55 11.97 1.34 5.63
N ILE A 56 11.05 2.26 5.94
CA ILE A 56 11.35 3.69 6.01
C ILE A 56 12.15 3.97 7.29
N PRO A 57 13.25 4.76 7.24
CA PRO A 57 14.02 5.13 8.42
C PRO A 57 13.17 5.80 9.50
N SER A 58 13.43 5.47 10.77
CA SER A 58 12.63 5.96 11.91
C SER A 58 12.69 7.48 12.09
N ASP A 59 13.81 8.11 11.75
CA ASP A 59 13.97 9.57 11.78
C ASP A 59 13.07 10.28 10.75
N ILE A 60 12.67 9.60 9.68
CA ILE A 60 11.67 10.09 8.73
C ILE A 60 10.27 9.82 9.25
N GLN A 61 9.99 8.62 9.77
CA GLN A 61 8.68 8.26 10.33
C GLN A 61 8.24 9.24 11.44
N LEU A 62 9.17 9.63 12.31
CA LEU A 62 8.92 10.56 13.42
C LEU A 62 8.63 12.00 12.98
N ARG A 63 8.93 12.39 11.73
CA ARG A 63 8.62 13.75 11.23
C ARG A 63 7.12 13.97 11.02
N ALA A 64 6.35 12.92 10.76
CA ALA A 64 4.91 13.01 10.56
C ALA A 64 4.12 13.24 11.87
N LEU A 65 4.76 13.08 13.04
CA LEU A 65 4.15 13.26 14.36
C LEU A 65 4.45 14.64 14.99
N ARG A 66 5.01 15.57 14.20
CA ARG A 66 5.23 16.97 14.58
C ARG A 66 4.36 17.87 13.71
#